data_AF-A0A950QFK3-F1
#
_entry.id   AF-A0A950QFK3-F1
#
_cell.length_a   1.000
_cell.length_b   1.000
_cell.length_c   1.000
_cell.angle_alpha   90.00
_cell.angle_beta   90.00
_cell.angle_gamma   90.00
#
_symmetry.space_group_name_H-M   'P 1'
#
loop_
_entity.id
_entity.type
_entity.pdbx_description
1 polymer ?
#
loop_
_entity_poly.entity_id
_entity_poly.type
_entity_poly.pdbx_seq_one_letter_code
_entity_poly.pdbx_strand_id
1 'polypeptide(L)'
;MSRALTIPHGFRVAVVGAATLKGRELKEVLDEMNFPVADVKLLDDDESLGQLEQVGDEATFIQPADPEHFRNVDFAFFASDAAFTRRH
;
A
#
# COMPACT_ATOMS: atom_id res chain seq x y z
N MET A 1 -15.54 8.01 23.90
CA MET A 1 -16.04 8.17 22.52
C MET A 1 -14.95 8.87 21.73
N SER A 2 -14.18 8.11 20.96
CA SER A 2 -13.12 8.62 20.08
C SER A 2 -13.75 9.44 18.96
N ARG A 3 -13.35 10.70 18.84
CA ARG A 3 -13.81 11.59 17.77
C ARG A 3 -13.21 11.08 16.46
N ALA A 4 -14.02 10.51 15.58
CA ALA A 4 -13.59 10.19 14.22
C ALA A 4 -13.18 11.52 13.58
N LEU A 5 -11.90 11.66 13.25
CA LEU A 5 -11.42 12.78 12.47
C LEU A 5 -12.03 12.60 11.08
N THR A 6 -13.00 13.42 10.70
CA THR A 6 -13.51 13.40 9.32
C THR A 6 -12.39 13.89 8.42
N ILE A 7 -11.75 12.96 7.70
CA ILE A 7 -10.71 13.26 6.72
C ILE A 7 -11.42 13.40 5.37
N PRO A 8 -11.57 14.63 4.84
CA PRO A 8 -12.52 14.90 3.76
C PRO A 8 -12.20 14.19 2.43
N HIS A 9 -11.03 13.56 2.31
CA HIS A 9 -10.56 12.93 1.08
C HIS A 9 -9.85 11.58 1.27
N GLY A 10 -9.95 10.93 2.44
CA GLY A 10 -9.17 9.73 2.75
C GLY A 10 -7.64 9.95 2.64
N PHE A 11 -6.88 8.88 2.76
CA PHE A 11 -5.42 8.87 2.60
C PHE A 11 -5.01 8.11 1.35
N ARG A 12 -3.98 8.60 0.66
CA ARG A 12 -3.33 7.89 -0.44
C ARG A 12 -2.18 7.08 0.14
N VAL A 13 -2.30 5.76 0.09
CA VAL A 13 -1.39 4.85 0.79
C VAL A 13 -0.56 4.07 -0.21
N ALA A 14 0.75 3.92 0.05
CA ALA A 14 1.59 2.96 -0.64
C ALA A 14 1.89 1.77 0.28
N VAL A 15 1.74 0.56 -0.25
CA VAL A 15 2.20 -0.68 0.40
C VAL A 15 3.39 -1.19 -0.39
N VAL A 16 4.58 -1.12 0.21
CA VAL A 16 5.84 -1.58 -0.37
C VAL A 16 6.13 -3.01 0.10
N GLY A 17 6.50 -3.90 -0.81
CA GLY A 17 6.53 -5.34 -0.54
C GLY A 17 5.13 -5.95 -0.61
N ALA A 18 4.29 -5.47 -1.53
CA ALA A 18 2.88 -5.85 -1.65
C ALA A 18 2.65 -7.34 -1.96
N ALA A 19 3.60 -8.02 -2.63
CA ALA A 19 3.54 -9.46 -2.92
C ALA A 19 3.97 -10.32 -1.73
N THR A 20 4.66 -9.73 -0.75
CA THR A 20 5.12 -10.46 0.44
C THR A 20 3.95 -10.88 1.34
N LEU A 21 4.17 -11.89 2.17
CA LEU A 21 3.16 -12.31 3.16
C LEU A 21 2.75 -11.17 4.10
N LYS A 22 3.71 -10.35 4.54
CA LYS A 22 3.45 -9.20 5.41
C LYS A 22 2.68 -8.09 4.69
N GLY A 23 2.99 -7.87 3.41
CA GLY A 23 2.28 -6.89 2.59
C GLY A 23 0.82 -7.31 2.36
N ARG A 24 0.57 -8.60 2.12
CA ARG A 24 -0.79 -9.14 2.00
C ARG A 24 -1.60 -8.97 3.28
N GLU A 25 -1.05 -9.40 4.42
CA GLU A 25 -1.69 -9.22 5.74
C GLU A 25 -1.98 -7.74 6.03
N LEU A 26 -1.05 -6.84 5.70
CA LEU A 26 -1.26 -5.41 5.91
C LEU A 26 -2.44 -4.87 5.11
N LYS A 27 -2.63 -5.31 3.86
CA LYS A 27 -3.78 -4.91 3.04
C LYS A 27 -5.09 -5.35 3.69
N GLU A 28 -5.15 -6.59 4.18
CA GLU A 28 -6.31 -7.15 4.85
C GLU A 28 -6.64 -6.35 6.13
N VAL A 29 -5.63 -6.06 6.96
CA VAL A 29 -5.80 -5.26 8.18
C VAL A 29 -6.30 -3.83 7.89
N LEU A 30 -5.81 -3.19 6.82
CA LEU A 30 -6.28 -1.86 6.42
C LEU A 30 -7.77 -1.86 6.04
N ASP A 31 -8.21 -2.91 5.35
CA ASP A 31 -9.60 -3.12 4.97
C ASP A 31 -10.49 -3.42 6.19
N GLU A 32 -10.10 -4.37 7.04
CA GLU A 32 -10.83 -4.75 8.26
C GLU A 32 -11.05 -3.57 9.22
N MET A 33 -10.04 -2.70 9.35
CA MET A 33 -10.13 -1.53 10.21
C MET A 33 -10.96 -0.38 9.62
N ASN A 34 -11.50 -0.55 8.40
CA ASN A 34 -12.12 0.53 7.63
C ASN A 34 -11.20 1.75 7.59
N PHE A 35 -9.90 1.52 7.37
CA PHE A 35 -8.94 2.61 7.32
C PHE A 35 -9.38 3.58 6.22
N PRO A 36 -9.36 4.90 6.46
CA PRO A 36 -9.92 5.87 5.51
C PRO A 36 -8.97 6.04 4.32
N VAL A 37 -8.92 5.06 3.43
CA VAL A 37 -8.11 5.06 2.21
C VAL A 37 -8.91 5.69 1.07
N ALA A 38 -8.25 6.50 0.26
CA ALA A 38 -8.79 7.01 -1.01
C ALA A 38 -8.12 6.41 -2.24
N ASP A 39 -6.87 5.96 -2.11
CA ASP A 39 -6.11 5.29 -3.16
C ASP A 39 -5.06 4.37 -2.52
N VAL A 40 -4.83 3.19 -3.11
CA VAL A 40 -3.79 2.25 -2.71
C VAL A 40 -2.86 1.96 -3.89
N LYS A 41 -1.59 2.25 -3.68
CA LYS A 41 -0.51 1.84 -4.58
C LYS A 41 0.19 0.61 -4.03
N LEU A 42 0.17 -0.48 -4.80
CA LEU A 42 0.92 -1.69 -4.51
C LEU A 42 2.28 -1.60 -5.17
N LEU A 43 3.33 -1.57 -4.37
CA LEU A 43 4.71 -1.41 -4.83
C LEU A 43 5.54 -2.62 -4.41
N ASP A 44 6.38 -3.11 -5.30
CA ASP A 44 7.31 -4.19 -5.00
C ASP A 44 8.51 -4.19 -5.96
N ASP A 45 9.35 -5.22 -5.88
CA ASP A 45 10.47 -5.44 -6.80
C ASP A 45 10.06 -5.99 -8.17
N ASP A 46 11.05 -6.13 -9.07
CA ASP A 46 10.85 -6.55 -10.45
C ASP A 46 10.22 -7.95 -10.59
N GLU A 47 10.37 -8.82 -9.60
CA GLU A 47 9.89 -10.21 -9.67
C GLU A 47 8.36 -10.31 -9.63
N SER A 48 7.70 -9.29 -9.07
CA SER A 48 6.27 -9.29 -8.78
C SER A 48 5.47 -8.26 -9.61
N LEU A 49 6.13 -7.56 -10.53
CA LEU A 49 5.50 -6.56 -11.39
C LEU A 49 4.42 -7.15 -12.30
N GLY A 50 3.30 -6.44 -12.40
CA GLY A 50 2.17 -6.87 -13.24
C GLY A 50 1.35 -8.01 -12.64
N GLN A 51 1.69 -8.49 -11.44
CA GLN A 51 0.81 -9.35 -10.68
C GLN A 51 -0.45 -8.58 -10.28
N LEU A 52 -1.60 -9.20 -10.54
CA LEU A 52 -2.91 -8.68 -10.12
C LEU A 52 -3.13 -9.07 -8.66
N GLU A 53 -3.46 -8.10 -7.82
CA GLU A 53 -3.76 -8.30 -6.41
C GLU A 53 -5.05 -7.57 -6.06
N GLN A 54 -5.76 -8.09 -5.06
CA GLN A 54 -6.99 -7.49 -4.57
C GLN A 54 -6.69 -6.54 -3.39
N VAL A 55 -7.37 -5.40 -3.39
CA VAL A 55 -7.37 -4.38 -2.34
C VAL A 55 -8.82 -3.99 -2.08
N GLY A 56 -9.38 -4.44 -0.95
CA GLY A 56 -10.83 -4.36 -0.73
C GLY A 56 -11.58 -5.06 -1.87
N ASP A 57 -12.53 -4.35 -2.49
CA ASP A 57 -13.31 -4.86 -3.62
C ASP A 57 -12.67 -4.60 -5.00
N GLU A 58 -11.53 -3.92 -5.06
CA GLU A 58 -10.88 -3.54 -6.32
C GLU A 58 -9.65 -4.40 -6.62
N ALA A 59 -9.44 -4.71 -7.90
CA ALA A 59 -8.22 -5.36 -8.38
C ALA A 59 -7.24 -4.31 -8.90
N THR A 60 -5.98 -4.40 -8.47
CA THR A 60 -4.91 -3.50 -8.89
C THR A 60 -3.62 -4.26 -9.21
N PHE A 61 -2.73 -3.63 -9.97
CA PHE A 61 -1.45 -4.22 -10.34
C PHE A 61 -0.35 -3.78 -9.38
N ILE A 62 0.56 -4.70 -9.09
CA ILE A 62 1.84 -4.36 -8.46
C ILE A 62 2.70 -3.57 -9.46
N GLN A 63 3.18 -2.42 -8.99
CA GLN A 63 4.02 -1.47 -9.70
C GLN A 63 5.44 -1.45 -9.09
N PRO A 64 6.47 -0.95 -9.80
CA PRO A 64 7.80 -0.87 -9.23
C PRO A 64 7.86 0.21 -8.16
N ALA A 65 8.66 -0.01 -7.12
CA ALA A 65 8.92 0.96 -6.05
C ALA A 65 9.79 2.16 -6.51
N ASP A 66 9.49 2.75 -7.66
CA ASP A 66 10.21 3.91 -8.18
C ASP A 66 9.71 5.24 -7.57
N PRO A 67 10.56 6.28 -7.49
CA PRO A 67 10.18 7.58 -6.92
C PRO A 67 8.92 8.21 -7.51
N GLU A 68 8.61 7.93 -8.79
CA GLU A 68 7.40 8.42 -9.44
C GLU A 68 6.14 7.84 -8.80
N HIS A 69 6.17 6.55 -8.41
CA HIS A 69 5.02 5.89 -7.81
C HIS A 69 4.76 6.34 -6.37
N PHE A 70 5.77 6.89 -5.67
CA PHE A 70 5.60 7.53 -4.37
C PHE A 70 5.03 8.95 -4.44
N ARG A 71 4.92 9.56 -5.64
CA ARG A 71 4.30 10.88 -5.75
C ARG A 71 2.86 10.81 -5.29
N ASN A 72 2.45 11.87 -4.58
CA ASN A 72 1.10 12.02 -4.07
C ASN A 72 0.67 10.91 -3.08
N VAL A 73 1.63 10.27 -2.40
CA VAL A 73 1.37 9.34 -1.30
C VAL A 73 1.44 10.09 0.02
N ASP A 74 0.45 9.90 0.89
CA ASP A 74 0.39 10.49 2.23
C ASP A 74 1.11 9.60 3.25
N PHE A 75 0.98 8.26 3.11
CA PHE A 75 1.68 7.28 3.93
C PHE A 75 2.22 6.12 3.10
N ALA A 76 3.47 5.72 3.39
CA ALA A 76 4.05 4.50 2.83
C ALA A 76 4.32 3.50 3.96
N PHE A 77 3.81 2.29 3.82
CA PHE A 77 4.11 1.16 4.69
C PHE A 77 5.11 0.24 4.01
N PHE A 78 6.24 0.01 4.66
CA PHE A 78 7.27 -0.90 4.17
C PHE A 78 7.12 -2.27 4.83
N ALA A 79 6.61 -3.23 4.06
CA ALA A 79 6.49 -4.64 4.42
C ALA A 79 7.54 -5.52 3.71
N SER A 80 8.59 -4.89 3.17
CA SER A 80 9.72 -5.52 2.48
C SER A 80 10.89 -5.85 3.44
N ASP A 81 11.93 -6.49 2.91
CA ASP A 81 13.16 -6.69 3.67
C ASP A 81 13.91 -5.36 3.92
N ALA A 82 14.92 -5.41 4.79
CA ALA A 82 15.66 -4.23 5.21
C ALA A 82 16.58 -3.66 4.12
N ALA A 83 17.05 -4.48 3.17
CA ALA A 83 17.89 -4.01 2.07
C ALA A 83 17.05 -3.24 1.04
N PHE A 84 15.87 -3.75 0.70
CA PHE A 84 14.90 -3.08 -0.15
C PHE A 84 14.43 -1.77 0.49
N THR A 85 14.03 -1.81 1.76
CA THR A 85 13.59 -0.61 2.51
C THR A 85 14.66 0.48 2.56
N ARG A 86 15.96 0.15 2.59
CA ARG A 86 17.03 1.16 2.60
C ARG A 86 17.29 1.80 1.23
N ARG A 87 16.86 1.13 0.15
CA ARG A 87 17.08 1.60 -1.22
C ARG A 87 16.06 2.67 -1.62
N HIS A 88 14.86 2.60 -1.04
CA HIS A 88 13.68 3.39 -1.39
C HIS A 88 13.33 4.37 -0.27
#